data_AF-A0A316NWX7-F1
#
_entry.id   AF-A0A316NWX7-F1
#
_cell.length_a   1.000
_cell.length_b   1.000
_cell.length_c   1.000
_cell.angle_alpha   90.00
_cell.angle_beta   90.00
_cell.angle_gamma   90.00
#
_symmetry.space_group_name_H-M   'P 1'
#
loop_
_entity.id
_entity.type
_entity.pdbx_description
1 polymer ?
#
loop_
_entity_poly.entity_id
_entity_poly.type
_entity_poly.pdbx_seq_one_letter_code
_entity_poly.pdbx_strand_id
1 'polypeptide(L)'
;MQKKIRKYSKVFFAVAVLVGSFLAVPVFAEVSKWSAPQYQMNEMTEGIVASDVTITDIVDENGNPSKHYEITYTIPEGFDQERITLVPDGYIRDAALPGMNDSFIIHIRNESSHEYAYVDDSFVLSVEDFSIYDESVLGDIVSSATSFSGVPIREEISFYRTKNTALQALFGVDRTSDLTSEMVQDDSISAQLDPIKYPNGVADLNLYYLDFYNAKYGTNATKLEDLPDKAISELLDGNYTQSARESNREVIELAFNYLYNKLVAFSFGQEEINDENSQNYSIGSYMRKESSYQYANRLLQNSFAKLESGEEASINMPHIYINGRYTTNTYMNYYIGFYLELQLERTDMPVSGEVEVPTPPKTDYVP
;
A
#
# COMPACT_ATOMS: atom_id res chain seq x y z
N MET A 1 -31.06 40.93 70.47
CA MET A 1 -31.49 40.05 71.58
C MET A 1 -31.26 38.60 71.16
N GLN A 2 -30.27 37.93 71.75
CA GLN A 2 -29.98 36.50 71.51
C GLN A 2 -31.05 35.59 72.16
N LYS A 3 -31.42 34.49 71.48
CA LYS A 3 -31.59 33.11 72.02
C LYS A 3 -32.13 32.21 70.89
N LYS A 4 -31.30 31.31 70.34
CA LYS A 4 -31.10 29.88 70.68
C LYS A 4 -32.16 28.90 70.13
N ILE A 5 -31.77 28.26 69.03
CA ILE A 5 -31.72 26.80 68.74
C ILE A 5 -32.96 25.94 69.08
N ARG A 6 -33.50 25.27 68.05
CA ARG A 6 -33.93 23.86 68.15
C ARG A 6 -33.60 23.11 66.85
N LYS A 7 -33.12 21.88 67.02
CA LYS A 7 -32.45 21.01 66.04
C LYS A 7 -33.43 19.92 65.55
N TYR A 8 -33.09 19.33 64.40
CA TYR A 8 -33.47 18.01 63.83
C TYR A 8 -34.38 17.98 62.59
N SER A 9 -33.72 17.79 61.43
CA SER A 9 -33.78 16.61 60.55
C SER A 9 -35.15 16.16 60.02
N LYS A 10 -35.30 16.19 58.69
CA LYS A 10 -35.71 15.03 57.87
C LYS A 10 -35.57 15.32 56.36
N VAL A 11 -34.62 14.61 55.75
CA VAL A 11 -34.65 13.94 54.43
C VAL A 11 -35.39 14.65 53.28
N PHE A 12 -34.63 15.22 52.35
CA PHE A 12 -35.10 15.55 51.01
C PHE A 12 -34.80 14.40 50.05
N PHE A 13 -35.84 13.84 49.45
CA PHE A 13 -35.77 12.92 48.33
C PHE A 13 -35.45 13.74 47.06
N ALA A 14 -34.26 13.56 46.49
CA ALA A 14 -33.93 14.12 45.18
C ALA A 14 -34.35 13.11 44.10
N VAL A 15 -35.38 13.47 43.34
CA VAL A 15 -35.75 12.78 42.10
C VAL A 15 -34.70 13.16 41.05
N ALA A 16 -33.82 12.22 40.70
CA ALA A 16 -32.91 12.37 39.57
C ALA A 16 -33.70 12.19 38.28
N VAL A 17 -33.91 13.29 37.55
CA VAL A 17 -34.33 13.26 36.15
C VAL A 17 -33.12 12.81 35.34
N LEU A 18 -33.15 11.56 34.89
CA LEU A 18 -32.19 10.98 33.95
C LEU A 18 -32.45 11.61 32.56
N VAL A 19 -31.80 12.75 32.30
CA VAL A 19 -31.61 13.22 30.93
C VAL A 19 -30.53 12.33 30.33
N GLY A 20 -30.95 11.40 29.48
CA GLY A 20 -30.05 10.58 28.69
C GLY A 20 -29.28 11.45 27.71
N SER A 21 -28.12 11.93 28.14
CA SER A 21 -27.07 12.37 27.24
C SER A 21 -26.53 11.13 26.55
N PHE A 22 -26.98 10.89 25.31
CA PHE A 22 -26.22 10.11 24.34
C PHE A 22 -24.87 10.80 24.19
N LEU A 23 -23.89 10.37 24.97
CA LEU A 23 -22.49 10.59 24.63
C LEU A 23 -22.31 9.86 23.30
N ALA A 24 -22.16 10.61 22.22
CA ALA A 24 -21.60 10.09 20.99
C ALA A 24 -20.24 9.52 21.40
N VAL A 25 -20.18 8.20 21.57
CA VAL A 25 -18.93 7.48 21.64
C VAL A 25 -18.26 7.83 20.32
N PRO A 26 -17.06 8.44 20.30
CA PRO A 26 -16.33 8.55 19.07
C PRO A 26 -16.16 7.12 18.58
N VAL A 27 -16.85 6.78 17.50
CA VAL A 27 -16.52 5.59 16.72
C VAL A 27 -15.13 5.92 16.21
N PHE A 28 -14.11 5.46 16.93
CA PHE A 28 -12.78 5.36 16.36
C PHE A 28 -13.01 4.53 15.10
N ALA A 29 -12.82 5.15 13.92
CA ALA A 29 -12.77 4.39 12.69
C ALA A 29 -11.73 3.31 12.94
N GLU A 30 -12.16 2.05 13.08
CA GLU A 30 -11.23 0.96 13.25
C GLU A 30 -10.28 1.03 12.07
N VAL A 31 -8.99 1.05 12.38
CA VAL A 31 -7.93 1.11 11.38
C VAL A 31 -8.12 -0.05 10.40
N SER A 32 -7.96 0.21 9.09
CA SER A 32 -8.08 -0.83 8.07
C SER A 32 -7.20 -2.03 8.43
N LYS A 33 -7.69 -3.25 8.17
CA LYS A 33 -6.88 -4.47 8.38
C LYS A 33 -5.59 -4.48 7.55
N TRP A 34 -5.52 -3.68 6.49
CA TRP A 34 -4.37 -3.54 5.61
C TRP A 34 -3.44 -2.38 5.99
N SER A 35 -3.73 -1.66 7.07
CA SER A 35 -2.99 -0.44 7.41
C SER A 35 -1.48 -0.67 7.51
N ALA A 36 -0.72 0.25 6.92
CA ALA A 36 0.73 0.26 6.90
C ALA A 36 1.25 1.70 6.98
N PRO A 37 2.49 1.95 7.44
CA PRO A 37 3.08 3.28 7.37
C PRO A 37 3.32 3.70 5.92
N GLN A 38 3.07 4.97 5.58
CA GLN A 38 3.58 5.55 4.34
C GLN A 38 5.09 5.80 4.48
N TYR A 39 5.84 5.42 3.46
CA TYR A 39 7.26 5.74 3.36
C TYR A 39 7.42 7.03 2.56
N GLN A 40 8.21 7.97 3.08
CA GLN A 40 8.55 9.18 2.36
C GLN A 40 9.51 8.82 1.21
N MET A 41 9.20 9.29 0.01
CA MET A 41 10.08 9.11 -1.15
C MET A 41 11.32 9.99 -0.99
N ASN A 42 12.49 9.37 -0.95
CA ASN A 42 13.78 10.05 -1.01
C ASN A 42 14.22 10.25 -2.47
N GLU A 43 15.16 11.16 -2.66
CA GLU A 43 15.87 11.32 -3.93
C GLU A 43 17.08 10.39 -3.99
N MET A 44 17.46 9.98 -5.20
CA MET A 44 18.73 9.29 -5.42
C MET A 44 19.89 10.18 -4.95
N THR A 45 20.89 9.58 -4.30
CA THR A 45 22.09 10.33 -3.89
C THR A 45 22.76 10.99 -5.10
N GLU A 46 23.01 12.30 -4.97
CA GLU A 46 23.64 13.09 -6.02
C GLU A 46 25.00 12.49 -6.43
N GLY A 47 25.21 12.36 -7.73
CA GLY A 47 26.43 11.83 -8.32
C GLY A 47 26.38 10.33 -8.66
N ILE A 48 25.40 9.58 -8.18
CA ILE A 48 25.16 8.22 -8.69
C ILE A 48 24.71 8.29 -10.15
N VAL A 49 25.30 7.43 -10.99
CA VAL A 49 25.02 7.41 -12.43
C VAL A 49 24.13 6.20 -12.74
N ALA A 50 22.90 6.45 -13.20
CA ALA A 50 22.02 5.41 -13.70
C ALA A 50 22.25 5.18 -15.20
N SER A 51 22.25 3.92 -15.64
CA SER A 51 22.15 3.60 -17.07
C SER A 51 20.73 3.85 -17.58
N ASP A 52 20.57 3.90 -18.91
CA ASP A 52 19.26 3.64 -19.51
C ASP A 52 18.82 2.21 -19.13
N VAL A 53 17.52 1.97 -18.94
CA VAL A 53 17.02 0.61 -18.82
C VAL A 53 16.96 -0.07 -20.16
N THR A 54 17.45 -1.31 -20.16
CA THR A 54 17.17 -2.23 -21.24
C THR A 54 15.88 -2.99 -20.93
N ILE A 55 14.94 -2.92 -21.88
CA ILE A 55 13.65 -3.62 -21.84
C ILE A 55 13.70 -4.73 -22.90
N THR A 56 13.49 -5.97 -22.47
CA THR A 56 13.40 -7.11 -23.37
C THR A 56 12.00 -7.70 -23.29
N ASP A 57 11.32 -7.83 -24.43
CA ASP A 57 10.06 -8.57 -24.50
C ASP A 57 10.36 -10.07 -24.39
N ILE A 58 9.70 -10.73 -23.44
CA ILE A 58 9.81 -12.15 -23.16
C ILE A 58 8.44 -12.81 -23.20
N VAL A 59 8.44 -14.15 -23.15
CA VAL A 59 7.22 -14.95 -22.98
C VAL A 59 7.38 -15.72 -21.68
N ASP A 60 6.41 -15.57 -20.78
CA ASP A 60 6.43 -16.28 -19.50
C ASP A 60 6.24 -17.80 -19.70
N GLU A 61 6.38 -18.55 -18.60
CA GLU A 61 6.20 -20.01 -18.60
C GLU A 61 4.81 -20.49 -19.07
N ASN A 62 3.81 -19.60 -19.06
CA ASN A 62 2.43 -19.87 -19.46
C ASN A 62 2.11 -19.42 -20.89
N GLY A 63 3.08 -18.82 -21.60
CA GLY A 63 2.89 -18.33 -22.96
C GLY A 63 2.36 -16.89 -23.05
N ASN A 64 2.30 -16.15 -21.95
CA ASN A 64 1.85 -14.76 -21.94
C ASN A 64 3.01 -13.81 -22.27
N PRO A 65 2.74 -12.69 -22.97
CA PRO A 65 3.72 -11.61 -23.12
C PRO A 65 4.11 -11.05 -21.75
N SER A 66 5.40 -10.88 -21.52
CA SER A 66 5.95 -10.22 -20.32
C SER A 66 7.21 -9.45 -20.69
N LYS A 67 7.74 -8.65 -19.76
CA LYS A 67 8.94 -7.85 -19.97
C LYS A 67 10.01 -8.17 -18.94
N HIS A 68 11.25 -8.09 -19.39
CA HIS A 68 12.44 -8.13 -18.54
C HIS A 68 13.11 -6.76 -18.56
N TYR A 69 13.31 -6.18 -17.38
CA TYR A 69 13.94 -4.87 -17.20
C TYR A 69 15.29 -5.05 -16.52
N GLU A 70 16.31 -4.37 -17.04
CA GLU A 70 17.66 -4.41 -16.50
C GLU A 70 18.24 -3.00 -16.43
N ILE A 71 18.74 -2.61 -15.25
CA ILE A 71 19.37 -1.31 -14.99
C ILE A 71 20.67 -1.48 -14.21
N THR A 72 21.64 -0.61 -14.46
CA THR A 72 22.85 -0.48 -13.65
C THR A 72 22.92 0.90 -12.99
N TYR A 73 23.19 0.92 -11.68
CA TYR A 73 23.59 2.11 -10.93
C TYR A 73 25.09 2.05 -10.64
N THR A 74 25.82 3.08 -11.06
CA THR A 74 27.26 3.18 -10.88
C THR A 74 27.58 4.20 -9.80
N ILE A 75 28.34 3.77 -8.79
CA ILE A 75 29.05 4.64 -7.84
C ILE A 75 30.35 5.07 -8.54
N PRO A 76 30.48 6.32 -9.01
CA PRO A 76 31.56 6.68 -9.93
C PRO A 76 32.92 6.82 -9.23
N GLU A 77 33.99 6.85 -10.04
CA GLU A 77 35.33 7.24 -9.58
C GLU A 77 35.29 8.58 -8.83
N GLY A 78 36.01 8.66 -7.70
CA GLY A 78 36.08 9.87 -6.87
C GLY A 78 34.85 10.16 -6.01
N PHE A 79 33.84 9.29 -6.02
CA PHE A 79 32.71 9.38 -5.10
C PHE A 79 33.14 9.08 -3.66
N ASP A 80 32.84 9.97 -2.70
CA ASP A 80 33.37 9.95 -1.32
C ASP A 80 32.28 10.06 -0.23
N GLN A 81 31.00 9.92 -0.60
CA GLN A 81 29.91 10.00 0.39
C GLN A 81 29.82 8.74 1.25
N GLU A 82 29.55 8.90 2.55
CA GLU A 82 29.46 7.78 3.50
C GLU A 82 28.21 6.91 3.32
N ARG A 83 27.13 7.49 2.78
CA ARG A 83 25.82 6.88 2.62
C ARG A 83 25.32 7.12 1.21
N ILE A 84 24.76 6.08 0.62
CA ILE A 84 24.15 6.11 -0.71
C ILE A 84 22.71 5.66 -0.56
N THR A 85 21.79 6.47 -1.07
CA THR A 85 20.39 6.13 -1.27
C THR A 85 20.20 5.84 -2.75
N LEU A 86 19.85 4.59 -3.05
CA LEU A 86 19.49 4.18 -4.40
C LEU A 86 17.98 4.14 -4.49
N VAL A 87 17.46 4.97 -5.39
CA VAL A 87 16.03 5.06 -5.69
C VAL A 87 15.86 4.68 -7.14
N PRO A 88 15.54 3.42 -7.45
CA PRO A 88 15.36 3.02 -8.82
C PRO A 88 14.14 3.69 -9.45
N ASP A 89 14.38 4.80 -10.14
CA ASP A 89 13.37 5.60 -10.83
C ASP A 89 13.33 5.25 -12.31
N GLY A 90 12.15 5.42 -12.93
CA GLY A 90 11.95 5.35 -14.38
C GLY A 90 11.16 4.15 -14.89
N TYR A 91 10.83 3.17 -14.05
CA TYR A 91 10.43 1.85 -14.54
C TYR A 91 9.20 1.27 -13.86
N ILE A 92 8.06 1.91 -14.17
CA ILE A 92 6.76 1.30 -14.51
C ILE A 92 5.76 2.42 -14.91
N ARG A 93 6.24 3.38 -15.71
CA ARG A 93 5.30 4.20 -16.51
C ARG A 93 4.97 3.38 -17.76
N ASP A 94 3.71 2.99 -17.89
CA ASP A 94 3.07 2.34 -19.05
C ASP A 94 3.10 0.80 -19.21
N ALA A 95 3.42 -0.03 -18.20
CA ALA A 95 3.80 -1.42 -18.53
C ALA A 95 3.30 -2.58 -17.64
N ALA A 96 2.23 -2.42 -16.87
CA ALA A 96 1.82 -3.50 -15.96
C ALA A 96 0.30 -3.73 -15.98
N LEU A 97 -0.15 -4.69 -16.79
CA LEU A 97 -1.55 -5.09 -16.89
C LEU A 97 -1.84 -6.30 -15.99
N PRO A 98 -3.09 -6.43 -15.49
CA PRO A 98 -3.52 -7.66 -14.85
C PRO A 98 -3.19 -8.89 -15.72
N GLY A 99 -2.52 -9.87 -15.13
CA GLY A 99 -2.06 -11.09 -15.79
C GLY A 99 -0.63 -11.05 -16.33
N MET A 100 0.09 -9.93 -16.24
CA MET A 100 1.52 -9.86 -16.59
C MET A 100 2.40 -10.39 -15.44
N ASN A 101 3.54 -10.97 -15.83
CA ASN A 101 4.54 -11.52 -14.93
C ASN A 101 5.92 -11.02 -15.37
N ASP A 102 6.16 -9.74 -15.11
CA ASP A 102 7.39 -9.07 -15.51
C ASP A 102 8.54 -9.43 -14.56
N SER A 103 9.78 -9.18 -14.97
CA SER A 103 10.97 -9.44 -14.15
C SER A 103 11.94 -8.27 -14.22
N PHE A 104 12.70 -8.07 -13.15
CA PHE A 104 13.57 -6.92 -13.00
C PHE A 104 14.92 -7.33 -12.40
N ILE A 105 16.02 -6.75 -12.89
CA ILE A 105 17.35 -6.88 -12.28
C ILE A 105 17.94 -5.49 -12.06
N ILE A 106 18.39 -5.24 -10.83
CA ILE A 106 19.19 -4.06 -10.47
C ILE A 106 20.64 -4.52 -10.33
N HIS A 107 21.54 -3.90 -11.10
CA HIS A 107 22.98 -3.98 -10.91
C HIS A 107 23.47 -2.76 -10.16
N ILE A 108 24.42 -2.96 -9.25
CA ILE A 108 25.15 -1.90 -8.58
C ILE A 108 26.63 -2.12 -8.84
N ARG A 109 27.24 -1.19 -9.56
CA ARG A 109 28.67 -1.20 -9.87
C ARG A 109 29.39 -0.16 -9.02
N ASN A 110 30.46 -0.57 -8.34
CA ASN A 110 31.30 0.33 -7.57
C ASN A 110 32.59 0.65 -8.34
N GLU A 111 32.70 1.85 -8.88
CA GLU A 111 33.93 2.37 -9.51
C GLU A 111 34.67 3.37 -8.59
N SER A 112 34.14 3.61 -7.39
CA SER A 112 34.82 4.46 -6.40
C SER A 112 36.04 3.76 -5.79
N SER A 113 36.84 4.51 -5.03
CA SER A 113 37.95 3.96 -4.24
C SER A 113 37.52 3.35 -2.90
N HIS A 114 36.22 3.33 -2.57
CA HIS A 114 35.71 2.91 -1.28
C HIS A 114 34.99 1.56 -1.33
N GLU A 115 34.80 0.97 -0.15
CA GLU A 115 33.99 -0.24 0.03
C GLU A 115 32.61 0.15 0.57
N TYR A 116 31.55 -0.47 0.03
CA TYR A 116 30.18 -0.25 0.50
C TYR A 116 29.53 -1.56 0.91
N ALA A 117 28.56 -1.49 1.81
CA ALA A 117 27.69 -2.61 2.18
C ALA A 117 26.24 -2.13 2.31
N TYR A 118 25.30 -3.05 2.13
CA TYR A 118 23.89 -2.78 2.35
C TYR A 118 23.59 -2.44 3.81
N VAL A 119 22.80 -1.39 4.01
CA VAL A 119 22.32 -0.97 5.33
C VAL A 119 21.13 -1.85 5.70
N ASP A 120 21.24 -2.57 6.81
CA ASP A 120 20.16 -3.42 7.30
C ASP A 120 18.85 -2.64 7.48
N ASP A 121 17.73 -3.28 7.11
CA ASP A 121 16.37 -2.74 7.17
C ASP A 121 16.13 -1.46 6.34
N SER A 122 17.04 -1.10 5.42
CA SER A 122 16.91 0.08 4.57
C SER A 122 16.08 -0.13 3.31
N PHE A 123 15.80 -1.37 2.93
CA PHE A 123 14.96 -1.65 1.78
C PHE A 123 13.54 -1.11 1.99
N VAL A 124 13.01 -0.44 0.98
CA VAL A 124 11.62 0.01 0.91
C VAL A 124 11.02 -0.51 -0.38
N LEU A 125 9.88 -1.19 -0.27
CA LEU A 125 8.96 -1.43 -1.36
C LEU A 125 7.58 -1.00 -0.89
N SER A 126 7.04 0.05 -1.51
CA SER A 126 5.82 0.71 -1.05
C SER A 126 4.97 1.22 -2.20
N VAL A 127 3.74 1.62 -1.90
CA VAL A 127 2.96 2.43 -2.85
C VAL A 127 3.60 3.81 -3.00
N GLU A 128 3.54 4.37 -4.20
CA GLU A 128 3.99 5.76 -4.43
C GLU A 128 3.26 6.72 -3.47
N ASP A 129 3.99 7.74 -3.01
CA ASP A 129 3.36 8.84 -2.29
C ASP A 129 2.71 9.80 -3.29
N PHE A 130 1.45 9.52 -3.64
CA PHE A 130 0.71 10.34 -4.60
C PHE A 130 0.46 11.79 -4.13
N SER A 131 0.78 12.13 -2.87
CA SER A 131 0.63 13.50 -2.36
C SER A 131 1.69 14.47 -2.91
N ILE A 132 2.80 13.95 -3.47
CA ILE A 132 3.87 14.78 -4.03
C ILE A 132 3.54 15.32 -5.41
N TYR A 133 2.57 14.72 -6.11
CA TYR A 133 2.20 15.13 -7.45
C TYR A 133 1.23 16.31 -7.42
N ASP A 134 1.43 17.22 -8.38
CA ASP A 134 0.57 18.38 -8.56
C ASP A 134 -0.86 17.96 -8.98
N GLU A 135 -1.85 18.76 -8.62
CA GLU A 135 -3.26 18.51 -8.96
C GLU A 135 -3.49 18.46 -10.48
N SER A 136 -2.69 19.20 -11.26
CA SER A 136 -2.75 19.13 -12.73
C SER A 136 -2.29 17.79 -13.33
N VAL A 137 -1.65 16.94 -12.52
CA VAL A 137 -1.16 15.61 -12.94
C VAL A 137 -2.15 14.51 -12.56
N LEU A 138 -2.66 14.52 -11.32
CA LEU A 138 -3.48 13.42 -10.79
C LEU A 138 -4.97 13.77 -10.58
N GLY A 139 -5.37 15.01 -10.84
CA GLY A 139 -6.73 15.51 -10.61
C GLY A 139 -7.05 15.71 -9.13
N ASP A 140 -8.32 15.93 -8.79
CA ASP A 140 -8.76 16.26 -7.42
C ASP A 140 -8.74 15.05 -6.47
N ILE A 141 -8.84 15.29 -5.16
CA ILE A 141 -9.07 14.21 -4.17
C ILE A 141 -10.50 13.70 -4.29
N VAL A 142 -10.67 12.40 -4.50
CA VAL A 142 -12.01 11.80 -4.70
C VAL A 142 -12.60 11.36 -3.37
N SER A 143 -13.75 11.93 -3.03
CA SER A 143 -14.60 11.50 -1.90
C SER A 143 -13.88 11.39 -0.54
N SER A 144 -12.80 12.15 -0.35
CA SER A 144 -11.91 12.06 0.81
C SER A 144 -11.39 10.64 1.09
N ALA A 145 -11.29 9.79 0.06
CA ALA A 145 -10.78 8.44 0.17
C ALA A 145 -9.26 8.44 0.40
N THR A 146 -8.79 7.47 1.18
CA THR A 146 -7.35 7.31 1.48
C THR A 146 -6.90 5.86 1.28
N SER A 147 -5.68 5.67 0.80
CA SER A 147 -5.03 4.36 0.76
C SER A 147 -4.89 3.74 2.15
N PHE A 148 -4.55 2.45 2.23
CA PHE A 148 -4.17 1.78 3.48
C PHE A 148 -2.94 2.39 4.18
N SER A 149 -2.16 3.24 3.49
CA SER A 149 -1.06 4.01 4.06
C SER A 149 -1.44 5.44 4.48
N GLY A 150 -2.69 5.85 4.25
CA GLY A 150 -3.22 7.17 4.62
C GLY A 150 -3.03 8.26 3.56
N VAL A 151 -2.54 7.91 2.36
CA VAL A 151 -2.37 8.86 1.25
C VAL A 151 -3.72 9.13 0.57
N PRO A 152 -4.11 10.38 0.30
CA PRO A 152 -5.34 10.69 -0.43
C PRO A 152 -5.38 10.07 -1.84
N ILE A 153 -6.51 9.48 -2.20
CA ILE A 153 -6.74 8.92 -3.54
C ILE A 153 -7.25 10.03 -4.47
N ARG A 154 -6.59 10.17 -5.63
CA ARG A 154 -6.85 11.21 -6.63
C ARG A 154 -7.58 10.66 -7.85
N GLU A 155 -8.19 11.53 -8.66
CA GLU A 155 -9.02 11.14 -9.81
C GLU A 155 -8.35 10.17 -10.78
N GLU A 156 -7.09 10.39 -11.13
CA GLU A 156 -6.38 9.55 -12.11
C GLU A 156 -6.03 8.14 -11.58
N ILE A 157 -5.96 7.98 -10.26
CA ILE A 157 -5.69 6.70 -9.59
C ILE A 157 -6.95 6.10 -8.92
N SER A 158 -8.10 6.75 -9.06
CA SER A 158 -9.40 6.30 -8.53
C SER A 158 -10.15 5.47 -9.56
N PHE A 159 -10.95 4.50 -9.11
CA PHE A 159 -11.51 3.46 -9.97
C PHE A 159 -12.81 3.85 -10.68
N TYR A 160 -13.15 3.12 -11.75
CA TYR A 160 -14.45 3.19 -12.39
C TYR A 160 -15.40 2.27 -11.65
N ARG A 161 -16.64 2.71 -11.49
CA ARG A 161 -17.68 1.88 -10.89
C ARG A 161 -17.92 0.66 -11.76
N THR A 162 -17.94 -0.50 -11.12
CA THR A 162 -18.16 -1.76 -11.79
C THR A 162 -19.65 -2.11 -11.87
N LYS A 163 -20.04 -2.72 -12.98
CA LYS A 163 -21.38 -3.32 -13.15
C LYS A 163 -21.48 -4.64 -12.39
N ASN A 164 -21.54 -4.58 -11.07
CA ASN A 164 -21.48 -5.76 -10.21
C ASN A 164 -22.86 -6.40 -9.95
N THR A 165 -22.85 -7.58 -9.31
CA THR A 165 -24.08 -8.35 -9.04
C THR A 165 -25.02 -7.68 -8.04
N ALA A 166 -24.52 -6.81 -7.17
CA ALA A 166 -25.36 -6.03 -6.27
C ALA A 166 -26.16 -4.96 -7.05
N LEU A 167 -25.50 -4.20 -7.93
CA LEU A 167 -26.19 -3.25 -8.80
C LEU A 167 -27.15 -3.95 -9.76
N GLN A 168 -26.79 -5.13 -10.27
CA GLN A 168 -27.70 -5.96 -11.06
C GLN A 168 -29.01 -6.22 -10.30
N ALA A 169 -28.91 -6.62 -9.03
CA ALA A 169 -30.06 -6.87 -8.17
C ALA A 169 -30.83 -5.58 -7.84
N LEU A 170 -30.12 -4.47 -7.61
CA LEU A 170 -30.71 -3.15 -7.32
C LEU A 170 -31.66 -2.68 -8.44
N PHE A 171 -31.23 -2.85 -9.69
CA PHE A 171 -32.01 -2.47 -10.88
C PHE A 171 -32.92 -3.57 -11.43
N GLY A 172 -32.84 -4.79 -10.89
CA GLY A 172 -33.68 -5.92 -11.28
C GLY A 172 -33.46 -6.38 -12.73
N VAL A 173 -32.22 -6.33 -13.22
CA VAL A 173 -31.85 -6.77 -14.58
C VAL A 173 -31.27 -8.19 -14.58
N ASP A 174 -31.37 -8.90 -15.71
CA ASP A 174 -31.04 -10.33 -15.79
C ASP A 174 -29.53 -10.63 -15.69
N ARG A 175 -28.68 -9.71 -16.17
CA ARG A 175 -27.21 -9.87 -16.16
C ARG A 175 -26.53 -8.54 -15.87
N THR A 176 -25.32 -8.59 -15.33
CA THR A 176 -24.46 -7.40 -15.14
C THR A 176 -24.21 -6.63 -16.44
N SER A 177 -24.18 -7.30 -17.60
CA SER A 177 -24.04 -6.67 -18.92
C SER A 177 -25.24 -5.81 -19.31
N ASP A 178 -26.40 -6.03 -18.70
CA ASP A 178 -27.65 -5.32 -19.02
C ASP A 178 -27.79 -4.01 -18.23
N LEU A 179 -26.90 -3.76 -17.26
CA LEU A 179 -26.76 -2.45 -16.62
C LEU A 179 -26.26 -1.44 -17.66
N THR A 180 -26.98 -0.34 -17.86
CA THR A 180 -26.58 0.73 -18.79
C THR A 180 -25.60 1.71 -18.14
N SER A 181 -24.93 2.53 -18.95
CA SER A 181 -24.07 3.62 -18.46
C SER A 181 -24.82 4.65 -17.63
N GLU A 182 -26.13 4.83 -17.88
CA GLU A 182 -27.01 5.73 -17.13
C GLU A 182 -27.38 5.14 -15.77
N MET A 183 -27.66 3.83 -15.70
CA MET A 183 -28.01 3.15 -14.45
C MET A 183 -26.89 3.20 -13.41
N VAL A 184 -25.63 3.20 -13.84
CA VAL A 184 -24.48 3.23 -12.93
C VAL A 184 -24.03 4.64 -12.54
N GLN A 185 -24.77 5.69 -12.92
CA GLN A 185 -24.52 7.06 -12.43
C GLN A 185 -25.04 7.24 -11.00
N ASP A 186 -24.45 8.19 -10.28
CA ASP A 186 -24.76 8.49 -8.88
C ASP A 186 -26.25 8.82 -8.65
N ASP A 187 -26.85 9.64 -9.51
CA ASP A 187 -28.26 10.03 -9.41
C ASP A 187 -29.20 8.83 -9.60
N SER A 188 -28.90 7.96 -10.56
CA SER A 188 -29.70 6.76 -10.85
C SER A 188 -29.64 5.75 -9.71
N ILE A 189 -28.45 5.51 -9.15
CA ILE A 189 -28.27 4.64 -7.98
C ILE A 189 -29.00 5.23 -6.78
N SER A 190 -28.83 6.52 -6.52
CA SER A 190 -29.47 7.21 -5.39
C SER A 190 -31.00 7.16 -5.47
N ALA A 191 -31.57 7.27 -6.67
CA ALA A 191 -33.01 7.16 -6.89
C ALA A 191 -33.55 5.74 -6.71
N GLN A 192 -32.71 4.72 -6.93
CA GLN A 192 -33.10 3.31 -6.85
C GLN A 192 -32.90 2.71 -5.45
N LEU A 193 -31.99 3.27 -4.65
CA LEU A 193 -31.78 2.86 -3.27
C LEU A 193 -33.00 3.17 -2.38
N ASP A 194 -33.26 2.31 -1.39
CA ASP A 194 -34.28 2.56 -0.38
C ASP A 194 -33.91 3.82 0.44
N PRO A 195 -34.69 4.92 0.35
CA PRO A 195 -34.33 6.19 0.99
C PRO A 195 -34.50 6.17 2.52
N ILE A 196 -35.20 5.19 3.07
CA ILE A 196 -35.31 5.01 4.53
C ILE A 196 -34.06 4.31 5.06
N LYS A 197 -33.54 3.34 4.31
CA LYS A 197 -32.38 2.54 4.72
C LYS A 197 -31.04 3.19 4.36
N TYR A 198 -30.97 3.89 3.23
CA TYR A 198 -29.78 4.53 2.67
C TYR A 198 -30.07 6.02 2.35
N PRO A 199 -30.31 6.85 3.38
CA PRO A 199 -30.82 8.21 3.22
C PRO A 199 -29.86 9.16 2.48
N ASN A 200 -28.57 8.84 2.38
CA ASN A 200 -27.58 9.65 1.68
C ASN A 200 -27.34 9.19 0.23
N GLY A 201 -28.18 8.30 -0.30
CA GLY A 201 -28.09 7.82 -1.68
C GLY A 201 -26.77 7.09 -1.94
N VAL A 202 -26.07 7.46 -3.02
CA VAL A 202 -24.79 6.84 -3.41
C VAL A 202 -23.69 6.94 -2.34
N ALA A 203 -23.75 7.93 -1.45
CA ALA A 203 -22.81 8.03 -0.33
C ALA A 203 -22.96 6.86 0.67
N ASP A 204 -24.13 6.21 0.71
CA ASP A 204 -24.42 5.01 1.50
C ASP A 204 -24.32 3.71 0.67
N LEU A 205 -23.79 3.76 -0.56
CA LEU A 205 -23.69 2.59 -1.45
C LEU A 205 -22.88 1.42 -0.84
N ASN A 206 -21.85 1.72 -0.05
CA ASN A 206 -21.11 0.74 0.75
C ASN A 206 -22.02 -0.03 1.72
N LEU A 207 -22.99 0.64 2.36
CA LEU A 207 -23.94 -0.02 3.26
C LEU A 207 -24.87 -0.97 2.48
N TYR A 208 -25.32 -0.56 1.30
CA TYR A 208 -26.10 -1.42 0.41
C TYR A 208 -25.30 -2.67 -0.01
N TYR A 209 -24.03 -2.49 -0.39
CA TYR A 209 -23.15 -3.61 -0.71
C TYR A 209 -22.93 -4.53 0.48
N LEU A 210 -22.68 -4.00 1.67
CA LEU A 210 -22.57 -4.79 2.90
C LEU A 210 -23.82 -5.63 3.13
N ASP A 211 -25.01 -5.03 3.08
CA ASP A 211 -26.28 -5.74 3.26
C ASP A 211 -26.46 -6.86 2.22
N PHE A 212 -26.22 -6.55 0.94
CA PHE A 212 -26.36 -7.51 -0.16
C PHE A 212 -25.40 -8.69 -0.01
N TYR A 213 -24.11 -8.43 0.17
CA TYR A 213 -23.09 -9.47 0.23
C TYR A 213 -23.12 -10.25 1.54
N ASN A 214 -23.44 -9.61 2.67
CA ASN A 214 -23.69 -10.33 3.92
C ASN A 214 -24.86 -11.30 3.80
N ALA A 215 -25.97 -10.88 3.20
CA ALA A 215 -27.11 -11.75 2.97
C ALA A 215 -26.77 -12.91 2.02
N LYS A 216 -26.02 -12.64 0.95
CA LYS A 216 -25.62 -13.64 -0.05
C LYS A 216 -24.64 -14.69 0.52
N TYR A 217 -23.70 -14.27 1.36
CA TYR A 217 -22.62 -15.13 1.88
C TYR A 217 -22.83 -15.60 3.32
N GLY A 218 -23.89 -15.15 4.00
CA GLY A 218 -24.18 -15.51 5.38
C GLY A 218 -23.17 -14.94 6.39
N THR A 219 -22.67 -13.72 6.14
CA THR A 219 -21.68 -13.03 6.98
C THR A 219 -22.33 -11.86 7.74
N ASN A 220 -21.54 -11.22 8.61
CA ASN A 220 -21.93 -10.04 9.39
C ASN A 220 -20.85 -8.95 9.32
N ALA A 221 -20.18 -8.82 8.17
CA ALA A 221 -19.16 -7.83 7.93
C ALA A 221 -19.74 -6.43 8.14
N THR A 222 -18.99 -5.57 8.82
CA THR A 222 -19.35 -4.17 9.08
C THR A 222 -18.56 -3.19 8.21
N LYS A 223 -17.57 -3.69 7.47
CA LYS A 223 -16.78 -2.98 6.45
C LYS A 223 -16.62 -3.86 5.22
N LEU A 224 -16.50 -3.24 4.06
CA LEU A 224 -16.37 -3.96 2.80
C LEU A 224 -15.11 -4.84 2.77
N GLU A 225 -14.03 -4.38 3.40
CA GLU A 225 -12.79 -5.16 3.50
C GLU A 225 -12.95 -6.43 4.36
N ASP A 226 -13.96 -6.52 5.22
CA ASP A 226 -14.22 -7.70 6.06
C ASP A 226 -15.08 -8.76 5.36
N LEU A 227 -15.61 -8.45 4.17
CA LEU A 227 -16.32 -9.42 3.35
C LEU A 227 -15.36 -10.56 2.91
N PRO A 228 -15.88 -11.77 2.66
CA PRO A 228 -15.08 -12.84 2.05
C PRO A 228 -14.47 -12.39 0.73
N ASP A 229 -13.25 -12.84 0.40
CA ASP A 229 -12.54 -12.45 -0.83
C ASP A 229 -13.40 -12.64 -2.10
N LYS A 230 -14.22 -13.71 -2.16
CA LYS A 230 -15.14 -13.95 -3.28
C LYS A 230 -16.28 -12.90 -3.38
N ALA A 231 -16.73 -12.36 -2.25
CA ALA A 231 -17.72 -11.29 -2.25
C ALA A 231 -17.08 -9.96 -2.72
N ILE A 232 -15.88 -9.65 -2.22
CA ILE A 232 -15.10 -8.49 -2.68
C ILE A 232 -14.85 -8.60 -4.18
N SER A 233 -14.46 -9.77 -4.68
CA SER A 233 -14.27 -9.95 -6.11
C SER A 233 -15.54 -9.73 -6.89
N GLU A 234 -16.68 -10.31 -6.50
CA GLU A 234 -17.95 -10.07 -7.20
C GLU A 234 -18.39 -8.60 -7.17
N LEU A 235 -17.97 -7.82 -6.15
CA LEU A 235 -18.18 -6.37 -6.07
C LEU A 235 -17.30 -5.64 -7.09
N LEU A 236 -16.06 -6.08 -7.27
CA LEU A 236 -15.05 -5.47 -8.14
C LEU A 236 -14.97 -6.10 -9.55
N ASP A 237 -15.70 -7.17 -9.83
CA ASP A 237 -15.62 -7.96 -11.08
C ASP A 237 -16.72 -7.62 -12.10
N GLY A 238 -17.29 -6.42 -12.03
CA GLY A 238 -18.22 -5.96 -13.05
C GLY A 238 -17.54 -5.69 -14.39
N ASN A 239 -18.32 -5.69 -15.47
CA ASN A 239 -17.81 -5.30 -16.79
C ASN A 239 -17.18 -3.91 -16.71
N TYR A 240 -15.92 -3.79 -17.14
CA TYR A 240 -15.22 -2.51 -17.19
C TYR A 240 -15.99 -1.54 -18.09
N THR A 241 -16.45 -0.46 -17.51
CA THR A 241 -17.04 0.66 -18.24
C THR A 241 -16.43 1.95 -17.75
N GLN A 242 -15.75 2.68 -18.64
CA GLN A 242 -15.30 4.05 -18.39
C GLN A 242 -16.48 5.05 -18.35
N SER A 243 -17.66 4.61 -17.90
CA SER A 243 -18.90 5.38 -17.96
C SER A 243 -19.21 6.14 -16.69
N ALA A 244 -18.69 5.72 -15.53
CA ALA A 244 -18.88 6.39 -14.25
C ALA A 244 -17.68 6.14 -13.34
N ARG A 245 -17.02 7.20 -12.85
CA ARG A 245 -16.04 7.08 -11.77
C ARG A 245 -16.76 6.63 -10.50
N GLU A 246 -16.10 5.82 -9.68
CA GLU A 246 -16.62 5.51 -8.36
C GLU A 246 -16.52 6.74 -7.46
N SER A 247 -17.57 6.99 -6.69
CA SER A 247 -17.73 8.15 -5.82
C SER A 247 -17.99 7.76 -4.36
N ASN A 248 -18.28 6.49 -4.08
CA ASN A 248 -18.38 6.02 -2.70
C ASN A 248 -16.98 5.81 -2.11
N ARG A 249 -16.68 6.53 -1.03
CA ARG A 249 -15.36 6.52 -0.35
C ARG A 249 -14.86 5.11 -0.05
N GLU A 250 -15.66 4.29 0.63
CA GLU A 250 -15.20 2.97 1.10
C GLU A 250 -15.00 1.98 -0.07
N VAL A 251 -15.74 2.13 -1.17
CA VAL A 251 -15.56 1.32 -2.37
C VAL A 251 -14.22 1.66 -3.07
N ILE A 252 -13.88 2.95 -3.14
CA ILE A 252 -12.59 3.41 -3.69
C ILE A 252 -11.44 2.88 -2.83
N GLU A 253 -11.54 3.03 -1.50
CA GLU A 253 -10.56 2.54 -0.54
C GLU A 253 -10.38 1.01 -0.65
N LEU A 254 -11.49 0.26 -0.74
CA LEU A 254 -11.46 -1.19 -0.91
C LEU A 254 -10.71 -1.60 -2.17
N ALA A 255 -11.03 -1.00 -3.32
CA ALA A 255 -10.41 -1.33 -4.60
C ALA A 255 -8.89 -1.05 -4.56
N PHE A 256 -8.49 0.13 -4.08
CA PHE A 256 -7.07 0.48 -3.93
C PHE A 256 -6.34 -0.52 -3.03
N ASN A 257 -6.92 -0.78 -1.85
CA ASN A 257 -6.29 -1.64 -0.87
C ASN A 257 -6.22 -3.08 -1.37
N TYR A 258 -7.25 -3.58 -2.05
CA TYR A 258 -7.26 -4.93 -2.61
C TYR A 258 -6.19 -5.10 -3.70
N LEU A 259 -6.04 -4.14 -4.62
CA LEU A 259 -4.98 -4.15 -5.63
C LEU A 259 -3.60 -4.35 -5.00
N TYR A 260 -3.23 -3.50 -4.05
CA TYR A 260 -1.89 -3.46 -3.47
C TYR A 260 -1.62 -4.46 -2.32
N ASN A 261 -2.66 -5.11 -1.79
CA ASN A 261 -2.52 -6.13 -0.75
C ASN A 261 -2.80 -7.56 -1.24
N LYS A 262 -3.35 -7.73 -2.44
CA LYS A 262 -3.70 -9.05 -2.99
C LYS A 262 -3.15 -9.30 -4.37
N LEU A 263 -3.03 -8.29 -5.23
CA LEU A 263 -2.81 -8.50 -6.66
C LEU A 263 -1.43 -8.07 -7.15
N VAL A 264 -0.86 -6.99 -6.61
CA VAL A 264 0.48 -6.52 -7.00
C VAL A 264 1.51 -7.12 -6.05
N ALA A 265 2.28 -8.09 -6.53
CA ALA A 265 3.20 -8.89 -5.74
C ALA A 265 4.62 -8.96 -6.33
N PHE A 266 5.62 -9.02 -5.45
CA PHE A 266 7.05 -9.04 -5.79
C PHE A 266 7.78 -10.20 -5.12
N SER A 267 8.57 -10.95 -5.89
CA SER A 267 9.53 -11.91 -5.34
C SER A 267 10.95 -11.37 -5.41
N PHE A 268 11.80 -11.86 -4.52
CA PHE A 268 13.23 -11.59 -4.53
C PHE A 268 13.96 -12.92 -4.48
N GLY A 269 14.52 -13.38 -5.60
CA GLY A 269 15.26 -14.64 -5.62
C GLY A 269 14.52 -15.80 -6.29
N GLN A 270 13.92 -16.72 -5.54
CA GLN A 270 13.40 -18.00 -6.07
C GLN A 270 11.99 -18.33 -5.56
N GLU A 271 11.27 -17.35 -4.99
CA GLU A 271 9.91 -17.57 -4.52
C GLU A 271 8.97 -17.75 -5.70
N GLU A 272 8.20 -18.84 -5.66
CA GLU A 272 7.12 -19.09 -6.61
C GLU A 272 5.89 -18.28 -6.20
N ILE A 273 5.55 -17.27 -7.00
CA ILE A 273 4.34 -16.48 -6.83
C ILE A 273 3.28 -16.98 -7.80
N ASN A 274 2.05 -17.12 -7.32
CA ASN A 274 0.88 -17.46 -8.10
C ASN A 274 -0.37 -16.82 -7.51
N ASP A 275 -1.51 -17.03 -8.17
CA ASP A 275 -2.79 -16.47 -7.75
C ASP A 275 -3.15 -16.78 -6.29
N GLU A 276 -2.83 -17.96 -5.77
CA GLU A 276 -3.23 -18.35 -4.41
C GLU A 276 -2.37 -17.73 -3.30
N ASN A 277 -1.15 -17.26 -3.61
CA ASN A 277 -0.20 -16.79 -2.60
C ASN A 277 0.31 -15.35 -2.81
N SER A 278 -0.07 -14.67 -3.90
CA SER A 278 0.35 -13.31 -4.26
C SER A 278 0.27 -12.32 -3.09
N GLN A 279 -0.79 -12.40 -2.28
CA GLN A 279 -0.99 -11.54 -1.11
C GLN A 279 0.17 -11.53 -0.11
N ASN A 280 0.88 -12.66 0.04
CA ASN A 280 2.00 -12.80 0.98
C ASN A 280 3.24 -12.03 0.51
N TYR A 281 3.30 -11.74 -0.79
CA TYR A 281 4.35 -11.01 -1.49
C TYR A 281 3.86 -9.65 -1.98
N SER A 282 2.70 -9.20 -1.52
CA SER A 282 2.11 -7.95 -1.95
C SER A 282 2.89 -6.74 -1.46
N ILE A 283 2.80 -5.59 -2.15
CA ILE A 283 3.38 -4.33 -1.67
C ILE A 283 2.94 -4.05 -0.22
N GLY A 284 1.66 -4.26 0.10
CA GLY A 284 1.17 -4.09 1.47
C GLY A 284 1.87 -4.99 2.50
N SER A 285 2.18 -6.25 2.13
CA SER A 285 2.98 -7.17 2.95
C SER A 285 4.40 -6.63 3.20
N TYR A 286 5.05 -6.10 2.16
CA TYR A 286 6.36 -5.45 2.30
C TYR A 286 6.32 -4.22 3.20
N MET A 287 5.32 -3.35 3.03
CA MET A 287 5.16 -2.13 3.85
C MET A 287 4.93 -2.44 5.33
N ARG A 288 4.27 -3.57 5.64
CA ARG A 288 4.08 -4.07 7.01
C ARG A 288 5.27 -4.90 7.53
N LYS A 289 6.36 -5.00 6.77
CA LYS A 289 7.57 -5.77 7.09
C LYS A 289 7.30 -7.24 7.44
N GLU A 290 6.33 -7.85 6.75
CA GLU A 290 5.99 -9.26 6.92
C GLU A 290 7.09 -10.19 6.37
N SER A 291 6.83 -11.50 6.33
CA SER A 291 7.84 -12.52 6.02
C SER A 291 8.58 -12.33 4.68
N SER A 292 7.90 -11.82 3.64
CA SER A 292 8.51 -11.54 2.33
C SER A 292 9.57 -10.44 2.42
N TYR A 293 9.27 -9.35 3.13
CA TYR A 293 10.23 -8.28 3.42
C TYR A 293 11.46 -8.83 4.14
N GLN A 294 11.26 -9.62 5.18
CA GLN A 294 12.35 -10.20 5.97
C GLN A 294 13.25 -11.09 5.10
N TYR A 295 12.67 -11.80 4.13
CA TYR A 295 13.43 -12.61 3.19
C TYR A 295 14.22 -11.75 2.20
N ALA A 296 13.57 -10.77 1.55
CA ALA A 296 14.22 -9.83 0.64
C ALA A 296 15.36 -9.06 1.32
N ASN A 297 15.15 -8.55 2.53
CA ASN A 297 16.16 -7.84 3.32
C ASN A 297 17.41 -8.72 3.55
N ARG A 298 17.23 -9.99 3.90
CA ARG A 298 18.36 -10.94 4.04
C ARG A 298 19.08 -11.22 2.72
N LEU A 299 18.36 -11.28 1.60
CA LEU A 299 19.00 -11.45 0.30
C LEU A 299 19.83 -10.22 -0.08
N LEU A 300 19.32 -9.02 0.15
CA LEU A 300 20.07 -7.78 -0.06
C LEU A 300 21.31 -7.71 0.83
N GLN A 301 21.20 -8.06 2.11
CA GLN A 301 22.36 -8.20 3.01
C GLN A 301 23.41 -9.15 2.46
N ASN A 302 23.02 -10.28 1.86
CA ASN A 302 23.96 -11.26 1.32
C ASN A 302 24.56 -10.80 -0.01
N SER A 303 23.74 -10.32 -0.94
CA SER A 303 24.18 -9.85 -2.27
C SER A 303 25.09 -8.63 -2.18
N PHE A 304 24.88 -7.79 -1.18
CA PHE A 304 25.61 -6.54 -0.98
C PHE A 304 26.29 -6.50 0.40
N ALA A 305 26.74 -7.64 0.92
CA ALA A 305 27.43 -7.73 2.21
C ALA A 305 28.73 -6.91 2.23
N LYS A 306 29.41 -6.90 1.08
CA LYS A 306 30.61 -6.11 0.80
C LYS A 306 30.70 -5.94 -0.72
N LEU A 307 30.77 -4.71 -1.18
CA LEU A 307 30.95 -4.33 -2.58
C LEU A 307 32.27 -3.57 -2.68
N GLU A 308 33.33 -4.26 -3.11
CA GLU A 308 34.67 -3.69 -3.22
C GLU A 308 34.79 -2.76 -4.44
N SER A 309 35.87 -1.99 -4.48
CA SER A 309 36.20 -1.16 -5.64
C SER A 309 36.41 -2.04 -6.89
N GLY A 310 35.74 -1.68 -7.97
CA GLY A 310 35.73 -2.40 -9.24
C GLY A 310 34.75 -3.56 -9.31
N GLU A 311 34.00 -3.85 -8.24
CA GLU A 311 33.01 -4.94 -8.23
C GLU A 311 31.63 -4.49 -8.70
N GLU A 312 30.86 -5.48 -9.12
CA GLU A 312 29.45 -5.34 -9.45
C GLU A 312 28.68 -6.48 -8.76
N ALA A 313 27.54 -6.13 -8.16
CA ALA A 313 26.60 -7.08 -7.58
C ALA A 313 25.19 -6.75 -8.04
N SER A 314 24.31 -7.74 -7.99
CA SER A 314 22.94 -7.60 -8.50
C SER A 314 21.91 -8.19 -7.55
N ILE A 315 20.69 -7.64 -7.64
CA ILE A 315 19.49 -8.22 -7.05
C ILE A 315 18.48 -8.51 -8.14
N ASN A 316 17.96 -9.74 -8.12
CA ASN A 316 16.95 -10.21 -9.05
C ASN A 316 15.58 -10.15 -8.38
N MET A 317 14.64 -9.51 -9.06
CA MET A 317 13.21 -9.51 -8.77
C MET A 317 12.50 -10.26 -9.88
N PRO A 318 12.45 -11.61 -9.82
CA PRO A 318 12.04 -12.42 -10.95
C PRO A 318 10.55 -12.33 -11.26
N HIS A 319 9.72 -11.87 -10.31
CA HIS A 319 8.29 -11.70 -10.52
C HIS A 319 7.82 -10.34 -10.01
N ILE A 320 7.33 -9.51 -10.93
CA ILE A 320 6.38 -8.43 -10.70
C ILE A 320 5.04 -9.00 -11.18
N TYR A 321 4.36 -9.68 -10.26
CA TYR A 321 3.14 -10.41 -10.54
C TYR A 321 1.94 -9.49 -10.30
N ILE A 322 1.19 -9.18 -11.35
CA ILE A 322 -0.03 -8.37 -11.25
C ILE A 322 -1.22 -9.28 -11.48
N ASN A 323 -1.37 -10.23 -10.59
CA ASN A 323 -2.45 -11.19 -10.60
C ASN A 323 -2.59 -11.79 -9.21
N GLY A 324 -3.70 -12.45 -8.97
CA GLY A 324 -4.06 -12.93 -7.66
C GLY A 324 -5.38 -13.65 -7.70
N ARG A 325 -5.67 -14.37 -6.62
CA ARG A 325 -6.94 -15.03 -6.47
C ARG A 325 -8.04 -13.99 -6.54
N TYR A 326 -8.95 -14.23 -7.47
CA TYR A 326 -10.04 -13.32 -7.79
C TYR A 326 -9.59 -11.94 -8.30
N THR A 327 -8.56 -11.89 -9.15
CA THR A 327 -8.31 -10.72 -10.00
C THR A 327 -9.57 -10.32 -10.74
N THR A 328 -9.79 -9.01 -10.83
CA THR A 328 -11.01 -8.42 -11.40
C THR A 328 -10.67 -7.32 -12.39
N ASN A 329 -11.68 -6.90 -13.16
CA ASN A 329 -11.52 -5.87 -14.19
C ASN A 329 -11.45 -4.43 -13.63
N THR A 330 -11.67 -4.20 -12.34
CA THR A 330 -11.65 -2.84 -11.73
C THR A 330 -10.36 -2.08 -12.02
N TYR A 331 -9.25 -2.80 -12.17
CA TYR A 331 -7.90 -2.25 -12.30
C TYR A 331 -7.42 -2.13 -13.75
N MET A 332 -8.25 -2.50 -14.73
CA MET A 332 -7.86 -2.43 -16.14
C MET A 332 -7.61 -0.98 -16.58
N ASN A 333 -6.47 -0.77 -17.24
CA ASN A 333 -6.02 0.53 -17.76
C ASN A 333 -5.78 1.59 -16.67
N TYR A 334 -5.56 1.18 -15.41
CA TYR A 334 -5.14 2.08 -14.34
C TYR A 334 -3.62 2.13 -14.24
N TYR A 335 -3.11 3.28 -13.80
CA TYR A 335 -1.73 3.41 -13.41
C TYR A 335 -1.48 2.60 -12.13
N ILE A 336 -0.55 1.66 -12.18
CA ILE A 336 -0.09 0.88 -11.03
C ILE A 336 1.34 1.33 -10.72
N GLY A 337 1.46 2.29 -9.81
CA GLY A 337 2.75 2.81 -9.36
C GLY A 337 3.25 2.12 -8.08
N PHE A 338 4.56 2.13 -7.88
CA PHE A 338 5.21 1.73 -6.63
C PHE A 338 6.57 2.41 -6.48
N TYR A 339 7.05 2.45 -5.25
CA TYR A 339 8.30 3.06 -4.86
C TYR A 339 9.27 2.01 -4.32
N LEU A 340 10.51 2.04 -4.82
CA LEU A 340 11.60 1.18 -4.37
C LEU A 340 12.78 2.05 -3.90
N GLU A 341 13.34 1.70 -2.75
CA GLU A 341 14.56 2.30 -2.21
C GLU A 341 15.44 1.21 -1.58
N LEU A 342 16.75 1.38 -1.64
CA LEU A 342 17.68 0.70 -0.74
C LEU A 342 18.86 1.62 -0.42
N GLN A 343 19.54 1.38 0.70
CA GLN A 343 20.69 2.17 1.10
C GLN A 343 21.96 1.32 1.21
N LEU A 344 23.08 1.93 0.83
CA LEU A 344 24.42 1.41 1.07
C LEU A 344 25.19 2.37 1.99
N GLU A 345 26.11 1.84 2.78
CA GLU A 345 27.02 2.62 3.60
C GLU A 345 28.46 2.19 3.40
N ARG A 346 29.36 3.16 3.54
CA ARG A 346 30.79 2.96 3.41
C ARG A 346 31.34 2.16 4.60
N THR A 347 32.14 1.13 4.35
CA THR A 347 32.63 0.19 5.38
C THR A 347 34.14 0.27 5.64
N ASP A 348 34.89 0.98 4.81
CA ASP A 348 36.34 1.22 4.96
C ASP A 348 36.66 2.42 5.88
N MET A 349 35.66 3.00 6.52
CA MET A 349 35.85 4.05 7.54
C MET A 349 36.33 3.46 8.86
N PRO A 350 37.22 4.16 9.59
CA PRO A 350 37.55 3.77 10.95
C PRO A 350 36.28 3.82 11.81
N VAL A 351 35.95 2.70 12.48
CA VAL A 351 34.82 2.61 13.40
C VAL A 351 34.97 3.73 14.44
N SER A 352 34.10 4.74 14.39
CA SER A 352 34.11 5.80 15.41
C SER A 352 33.56 5.22 16.72
N GLY A 353 34.42 4.69 17.60
CA GLY A 353 33.92 4.03 18.80
C GLY A 353 34.89 3.50 19.85
N GLU A 354 36.17 3.22 19.56
CA GLU A 354 37.13 2.94 20.64
C GLU A 354 37.75 4.25 21.12
N VAL A 355 37.05 4.92 22.04
CA VAL A 355 37.76 5.80 22.98
C VAL A 355 38.68 4.89 23.78
N GLU A 356 39.98 4.92 23.50
CA GLU A 356 40.98 4.35 24.40
C GLU A 356 40.73 4.92 25.80
N VAL A 357 40.15 4.11 26.68
CA VAL A 357 40.04 4.45 28.09
C VAL A 357 41.48 4.59 28.59
N PRO A 358 41.90 5.79 29.07
CA PRO A 358 43.26 5.98 29.55
C PRO A 358 43.53 4.93 30.62
N THR A 359 44.55 4.11 30.41
CA THR A 359 44.97 3.14 31.41
C THR A 359 45.33 3.92 32.68
N PRO A 360 44.70 3.67 33.84
CA PRO A 360 45.03 4.41 35.05
C PRO A 360 46.52 4.18 35.37
N PRO A 361 47.25 5.22 35.80
CA PRO A 361 48.67 5.09 36.07
C PRO A 361 48.88 4.01 37.13
N LYS A 362 49.81 3.09 36.84
CA LYS A 362 50.26 2.10 37.82
C LYS A 362 50.71 2.85 39.07
N THR A 363 49.96 2.71 40.15
CA THR A 363 50.44 3.08 41.47
C THR A 363 51.49 2.06 41.86
N ASP A 364 52.75 2.49 41.89
CA ASP A 364 53.83 1.72 42.48
C ASP A 364 53.50 1.50 43.96
N TYR A 365 53.04 0.30 44.28
CA TYR A 365 52.97 -0.18 45.65
C TYR A 365 54.39 -0.56 46.06
N VAL A 366 55.02 0.31 46.85
CA VAL A 366 56.24 -0.02 47.59
C VAL A 366 55.80 -0.68 48.92
N PRO A 367 56.33 -1.88 49.26
CA PRO A 367 55.84 -2.71 50.36
C PRO A 367 55.86 -2.07 51.74
#